data_AF-A0A8T1HBP0-F1
#
_entry.id   AF-A0A8T1HBP0-F1
#
_cell.length_a   1.000
_cell.length_b   1.000
_cell.length_c   1.000
_cell.angle_alpha   90.00
_cell.angle_beta   90.00
_cell.angle_gamma   90.00
#
_symmetry.space_group_name_H-M   'P 1'
#
loop_
_entity.id
_entity.type
_entity.pdbx_description
1 polymer ?
#
loop_
_entity_poly.entity_id
_entity_poly.type
_entity_poly.pdbx_seq_one_letter_code
_entity_poly.pdbx_strand_id
1 'polypeptide(L)'
;MLLQAAQQSQHLEFIGTPPVLCSAYYFGFGVGLSIMHFRRALTTDEVATTESGVNMWNCSTKNSLSAPPRASNFGDLISALSAFYKYAKYFYNKDTRRFIGAAHNFVISYADGAPGDSVMARHHTHWVNIKFSKFRSWLVTNGLRSALRARREFSRNDEQLIALKETYPSWKTTASGAGSQRGSAADTTSRLS
;
A
#
# COMPACT_ATOMS: atom_id res chain seq x y z
N MET A 1 8.27 26.87 -2.13
CA MET A 1 6.82 27.16 -2.30
C MET A 1 5.95 25.91 -2.42
N LEU A 2 6.30 24.84 -3.17
CA LEU A 2 5.42 23.65 -3.31
C LEU A 2 5.22 22.85 -2.01
N LEU A 3 6.29 22.59 -1.23
CA LEU A 3 6.20 21.86 0.03
C LEU A 3 5.36 22.61 1.08
N GLN A 4 5.51 23.92 1.15
CA GLN A 4 4.69 24.78 2.00
C GLN A 4 3.22 24.77 1.56
N ALA A 5 2.96 24.84 0.26
CA ALA A 5 1.59 24.72 -0.27
C ALA A 5 0.98 23.34 0.05
N ALA A 6 1.79 22.27 0.04
CA ALA A 6 1.35 20.94 0.45
C ALA A 6 1.02 20.85 1.95
N GLN A 7 1.82 21.49 2.80
CA GLN A 7 1.60 21.55 4.26
C GLN A 7 0.30 22.26 4.63
N GLN A 8 -0.04 23.33 3.91
CA GLN A 8 -1.24 24.13 4.17
C GLN A 8 -2.46 23.63 3.37
N SER A 9 -2.34 22.50 2.68
CA SER A 9 -3.39 22.02 1.78
C SER A 9 -4.51 21.32 2.54
N GLN A 10 -5.75 21.78 2.33
CA GLN A 10 -6.97 21.06 2.72
C GLN A 10 -7.13 19.69 2.04
N HIS A 11 -6.29 19.35 1.06
CA HIS A 11 -6.33 18.07 0.36
C HIS A 11 -5.44 17.00 0.99
N LEU A 12 -4.74 17.34 2.06
CA LEU A 12 -3.95 16.42 2.87
C LEU A 12 -4.90 15.65 3.81
N GLU A 13 -4.92 14.32 3.71
CA GLU A 13 -5.74 13.47 4.59
C GLU A 13 -4.90 12.70 5.62
N PHE A 14 -3.59 12.95 5.69
CA PHE A 14 -2.61 12.25 6.52
C PHE A 14 -1.74 13.25 7.29
N ILE A 15 -0.98 12.78 8.27
CA ILE A 15 -0.04 13.65 8.99
C ILE A 15 1.16 13.99 8.09
N GLY A 16 1.10 15.15 7.45
CA GLY A 16 2.15 15.67 6.58
C GLY A 16 3.28 16.34 7.35
N THR A 17 3.98 15.60 8.22
CA THR A 17 5.21 16.12 8.83
C THR A 17 6.21 16.51 7.73
N PRO A 18 7.11 17.48 7.97
CA PRO A 18 8.05 17.91 6.94
C PRO A 18 8.88 16.77 6.35
N PRO A 19 9.40 15.79 7.13
CA PRO A 19 10.11 14.64 6.57
C PRO A 19 9.24 13.82 5.61
N VAL A 20 7.95 13.61 5.92
CA VAL A 20 7.01 12.87 5.07
C VAL A 20 6.77 13.62 3.77
N LEU A 21 6.51 14.93 3.82
CA LEU A 21 6.24 15.74 2.64
C LEU A 21 7.47 15.93 1.77
N CYS A 22 8.64 16.14 2.36
CA CYS A 22 9.90 16.18 1.65
C CYS A 22 10.19 14.83 0.97
N SER A 23 9.99 13.72 1.68
CA SER A 23 10.15 12.38 1.09
C SER A 23 9.13 12.11 0.00
N ALA A 24 7.88 12.56 0.15
CA ALA A 24 6.86 12.49 -0.89
C ALA A 24 7.31 13.27 -2.13
N TYR A 25 7.74 14.52 -1.98
CA TYR A 25 8.21 15.33 -3.11
C TYR A 25 9.31 14.65 -3.94
N TYR A 26 10.27 13.99 -3.28
CA TYR A 26 11.33 13.21 -3.95
C TYR A 26 10.92 11.79 -4.37
N PHE A 27 9.65 11.42 -4.19
CA PHE A 27 9.12 10.07 -4.36
C PHE A 27 9.99 9.02 -3.67
N GLY A 28 10.36 9.27 -2.41
CA GLY A 28 11.40 8.58 -1.63
C GLY A 28 11.10 7.13 -1.20
N PHE A 29 10.31 6.40 -1.97
CA PHE A 29 10.09 4.97 -1.75
C PHE A 29 11.40 4.19 -1.96
N GLY A 30 11.71 3.27 -1.05
CA GLY A 30 12.99 2.55 -1.02
C GLY A 30 14.12 3.27 -0.28
N VAL A 31 13.91 4.51 0.18
CA VAL A 31 14.87 5.28 1.00
C VAL A 31 14.27 5.74 2.33
N GLY A 32 13.23 5.05 2.80
CA GLY A 32 12.56 5.30 4.08
C GLY A 32 11.06 5.58 3.98
N LEU A 33 10.59 6.13 2.84
CA LEU A 33 9.16 6.35 2.64
C LEU A 33 8.44 5.02 2.40
N SER A 34 7.31 4.86 3.08
CA SER A 34 6.36 3.76 2.96
C SER A 34 4.98 4.32 2.67
N ILE A 35 4.15 3.58 1.94
CA ILE A 35 2.78 3.98 1.63
C ILE A 35 1.94 4.23 2.89
N MET A 36 2.28 3.56 3.99
CA MET A 36 1.60 3.72 5.27
C MET A 36 1.89 5.05 5.98
N HIS A 37 2.87 5.86 5.54
CA HIS A 37 2.99 7.26 6.01
C HIS A 37 1.82 8.13 5.55
N PHE A 38 1.11 7.68 4.50
CA PHE A 38 -0.08 8.34 3.99
C PHE A 38 -1.36 7.76 4.59
N ARG A 39 -1.27 6.92 5.63
CA ARG A 39 -2.46 6.48 6.39
C ARG A 39 -3.25 7.72 6.80
N ARG A 40 -4.57 7.66 6.62
CA ARG A 40 -5.45 8.75 7.03
C ARG A 40 -5.23 9.11 8.50
N ALA A 41 -5.09 10.41 8.76
CA ALA A 41 -4.91 10.95 10.10
C ALA A 41 -6.18 10.72 10.92
N LEU A 42 -5.99 10.23 12.14
CA LEU A 42 -7.00 10.23 13.18
C LEU A 42 -6.77 11.43 14.09
N THR A 43 -7.81 11.87 14.80
CA THR A 43 -7.70 12.96 15.78
C THR A 43 -6.59 12.70 16.80
N THR A 44 -6.38 11.45 17.21
CA THR A 44 -5.29 11.07 18.12
C THR A 44 -3.90 11.31 17.51
N ASP A 45 -3.75 11.14 16.19
CA ASP A 45 -2.49 11.42 15.50
C ASP A 45 -2.21 12.92 15.43
N GLU A 46 -3.26 13.73 15.21
CA GLU A 46 -3.17 15.19 15.16
C GLU A 46 -2.78 15.79 16.51
N VAL A 47 -3.40 15.29 17.59
CA VAL A 47 -3.06 15.67 18.97
C VAL A 47 -1.61 15.30 19.27
N ALA A 48 -1.20 14.05 19.03
CA ALA A 48 0.17 13.60 19.28
C ALA A 48 1.21 14.41 18.47
N THR A 49 0.89 14.76 17.22
CA THR A 49 1.76 15.60 16.38
C THR A 49 1.89 17.01 16.96
N THR A 50 0.80 17.58 17.45
CA THR A 50 0.78 18.90 18.09
C THR A 50 1.62 18.91 19.38
N GLU A 51 1.45 17.89 20.22
CA GLU A 51 2.19 17.72 21.48
C GLU A 51 3.68 17.49 21.27
N SER A 52 4.06 16.80 20.18
CA SER A 52 5.46 16.53 19.87
C SER A 52 6.28 17.77 19.47
N GLY A 53 5.62 18.92 19.23
CA GLY A 53 6.29 20.16 18.88
C GLY A 53 7.09 20.10 17.57
N VAL A 54 6.71 19.21 16.63
CA VAL A 54 7.40 19.07 15.34
C VAL A 54 7.46 20.43 14.66
N ASN A 55 8.68 20.91 14.41
CA ASN A 55 8.85 22.12 13.63
C ASN A 55 8.41 21.83 12.19
N MET A 56 7.19 22.24 11.86
CA MET A 56 6.56 22.04 10.56
C MET A 56 7.29 22.78 9.42
N TRP A 57 8.34 23.54 9.68
CA TRP A 57 9.16 24.19 8.66
C TRP A 57 10.48 23.47 8.39
N ASN A 58 10.82 22.47 9.21
CA ASN A 58 12.14 21.85 9.16
C ASN A 58 12.14 20.59 8.29
N CYS A 59 12.46 20.77 7.00
CA CYS A 59 12.68 19.68 6.04
C CYS A 59 14.13 19.17 6.00
N SER A 60 14.91 19.39 7.07
CA SER A 60 16.29 18.93 7.16
C SER A 60 16.38 17.40 7.02
N THR A 61 17.39 16.93 6.30
CA THR A 61 17.72 15.50 6.18
C THR A 61 18.06 14.84 7.52
N LYS A 62 18.35 15.65 8.56
CA LYS A 62 18.55 15.19 9.94
C LYS A 62 17.25 14.77 10.62
N ASN A 63 16.10 15.23 10.13
CA ASN A 63 14.81 14.79 10.63
C ASN A 63 14.48 13.45 9.99
N SER A 64 14.64 12.37 10.78
CA SER A 64 14.27 11.04 10.35
C SER A 64 12.75 10.91 10.20
N LEU A 65 12.33 10.11 9.21
CA LEU A 65 10.94 9.66 9.13
C LEU A 65 10.64 8.82 10.37
N SER A 66 9.51 9.10 11.02
CA SER A 66 8.98 8.20 12.06
C SER A 66 8.61 6.85 11.44
N ALA A 67 8.61 5.81 12.26
CA ALA A 67 8.19 4.49 11.79
C ALA A 67 6.73 4.56 11.31
N PRO A 68 6.42 4.09 10.08
CA PRO A 68 5.07 4.11 9.59
C PRO A 68 4.18 3.12 10.38
N PRO A 69 2.90 3.43 10.56
CA PRO A 69 1.94 2.51 11.15
C PRO A 69 1.85 1.22 10.31
N ARG A 70 1.63 0.08 10.97
CA ARG A 70 1.45 -1.20 10.28
C ARG A 70 0.01 -1.32 9.78
N ALA A 71 -0.17 -1.91 8.60
CA ALA A 71 -1.50 -2.26 8.11
C ALA A 71 -2.06 -3.44 8.94
N SER A 72 -3.27 -3.29 9.45
CA SER A 72 -4.01 -4.32 10.19
C SER A 72 -4.96 -5.08 9.28
N ASN A 73 -5.37 -4.49 8.17
CA ASN A 73 -6.19 -5.11 7.13
C ASN A 73 -5.98 -4.39 5.78
N PHE A 74 -6.61 -4.89 4.72
CA PHE A 74 -6.55 -4.24 3.40
C PHE A 74 -7.22 -2.87 3.36
N GLY A 75 -8.22 -2.62 4.21
CA GLY A 75 -8.86 -1.31 4.35
C GLY A 75 -7.86 -0.21 4.74
N ASP A 76 -6.91 -0.50 5.65
CA ASP A 76 -5.85 0.44 6.02
C ASP A 76 -4.96 0.79 4.83
N LEU A 77 -4.56 -0.21 4.04
CA LEU A 77 -3.73 -0.02 2.85
C LEU A 77 -4.48 0.74 1.75
N ILE A 78 -5.75 0.40 1.52
CA ILE A 78 -6.62 1.09 0.55
C ILE A 78 -6.81 2.55 0.99
N SER A 79 -7.04 2.80 2.27
CA SER A 79 -7.18 4.14 2.85
C SER A 79 -5.90 4.96 2.65
N ALA A 80 -4.73 4.39 2.93
CA ALA A 80 -3.45 5.05 2.71
C ALA A 80 -3.17 5.35 1.23
N LEU A 81 -3.45 4.39 0.33
CA LEU A 81 -3.36 4.61 -1.11
C LEU A 81 -4.35 5.65 -1.62
N SER A 82 -5.56 5.72 -1.05
CA SER A 82 -6.57 6.72 -1.39
C SER A 82 -6.11 8.12 -1.03
N ALA A 83 -5.58 8.30 0.19
CA ALA A 83 -5.02 9.56 0.65
C ALA A 83 -3.81 9.97 -0.21
N PHE A 84 -2.90 9.03 -0.52
CA PHE A 84 -1.76 9.32 -1.39
C PHE A 84 -2.17 9.65 -2.83
N TYR A 85 -3.18 8.96 -3.38
CA TYR A 85 -3.70 9.25 -4.71
C TYR A 85 -4.41 10.61 -4.77
N LYS A 86 -5.14 10.99 -3.71
CA LYS A 86 -5.70 12.34 -3.57
C LYS A 86 -4.60 13.39 -3.54
N TYR A 87 -3.56 13.19 -2.74
CA TYR A 87 -2.37 14.06 -2.73
C TYR A 87 -1.74 14.17 -4.13
N ALA A 88 -1.54 13.03 -4.80
CA ALA A 88 -0.98 12.96 -6.14
C ALA A 88 -1.78 13.75 -7.19
N LYS A 89 -3.10 13.91 -6.99
CA LYS A 89 -3.96 14.70 -7.87
C LYS A 89 -3.52 16.16 -7.96
N TYR A 90 -2.99 16.71 -6.87
CA TYR A 90 -2.65 18.12 -6.74
C TYR A 90 -1.15 18.39 -6.84
N PHE A 91 -0.31 17.45 -6.41
CA PHE A 91 1.14 17.70 -6.26
C PHE A 91 2.03 16.92 -7.23
N TYR A 92 1.51 15.96 -7.99
CA TYR A 92 2.28 15.25 -9.01
C TYR A 92 1.76 15.50 -10.43
N ASN A 93 2.66 15.30 -11.40
CA ASN A 93 2.29 15.28 -12.82
C ASN A 93 1.31 14.13 -13.13
N LYS A 94 0.64 14.25 -14.29
CA LYS A 94 -0.38 13.31 -14.76
C LYS A 94 0.11 11.85 -14.82
N ASP A 95 1.37 11.65 -15.19
CA ASP A 95 1.95 10.33 -15.39
C ASP A 95 2.26 9.63 -14.07
N THR A 96 2.93 10.32 -13.13
CA THR A 96 3.14 9.80 -11.77
C THR A 96 1.80 9.51 -11.08
N ARG A 97 0.81 10.40 -11.24
CA ARG A 97 -0.56 10.14 -10.75
C ARG A 97 -1.17 8.89 -11.38
N ARG A 98 -0.97 8.66 -12.67
CA ARG A 98 -1.46 7.47 -13.40
C ARG A 98 -0.81 6.18 -12.90
N PHE A 99 0.45 6.22 -12.49
CA PHE A 99 1.13 5.09 -11.84
C PHE A 99 0.52 4.80 -10.46
N ILE A 100 0.38 5.82 -9.60
CA ILE A 100 -0.19 5.69 -8.26
C ILE A 100 -1.64 5.17 -8.32
N GLY A 101 -2.45 5.71 -9.24
CA GLY A 101 -3.84 5.29 -9.42
C GLY A 101 -3.98 3.84 -9.85
N ALA A 102 -3.03 3.29 -10.60
CA ALA A 102 -3.06 1.88 -10.95
C ALA A 102 -2.75 0.97 -9.76
N ALA A 103 -1.85 1.39 -8.86
CA ALA A 103 -1.61 0.69 -7.61
C ALA A 103 -2.87 0.69 -6.73
N HIS A 104 -3.50 1.86 -6.59
CA HIS A 104 -4.74 2.03 -5.83
C HIS A 104 -5.87 1.13 -6.36
N ASN A 105 -6.16 1.18 -7.66
CA ASN A 105 -7.18 0.34 -8.29
C ASN A 105 -6.86 -1.15 -8.17
N PHE A 106 -5.59 -1.53 -8.32
CA PHE A 106 -5.16 -2.92 -8.16
C PHE A 106 -5.44 -3.43 -6.76
N VAL A 107 -5.07 -2.68 -5.72
CA VAL A 107 -5.26 -3.13 -4.33
C VAL A 107 -6.75 -3.22 -3.97
N ILE A 108 -7.59 -2.29 -4.45
CA ILE A 108 -9.05 -2.40 -4.28
C ILE A 108 -9.56 -3.71 -4.89
N SER A 109 -9.28 -3.93 -6.18
CA SER A 109 -9.72 -5.14 -6.88
C SER A 109 -9.11 -6.42 -6.28
N TYR A 110 -7.92 -6.33 -5.68
CA TYR A 110 -7.30 -7.45 -4.98
C TYR A 110 -8.07 -7.81 -3.71
N ALA A 111 -8.42 -6.80 -2.91
CA ALA A 111 -9.03 -6.95 -1.60
C ALA A 111 -10.43 -7.58 -1.64
N ASP A 112 -11.20 -7.37 -2.71
CA ASP A 112 -12.57 -7.91 -2.86
C ASP A 112 -12.65 -9.45 -2.76
N GLY A 113 -11.54 -10.15 -2.98
CA GLY A 113 -11.46 -11.61 -2.85
C GLY A 113 -10.38 -12.09 -1.88
N ALA A 114 -9.82 -11.19 -1.07
CA ALA A 114 -8.74 -11.53 -0.13
C ALA A 114 -9.28 -11.75 1.29
N PRO A 115 -8.74 -12.72 2.06
CA PRO A 115 -8.99 -12.83 3.49
C PRO A 115 -8.59 -11.53 4.20
N GLY A 116 -9.36 -11.15 5.24
CA GLY A 116 -9.11 -9.98 6.08
C GLY A 116 -7.90 -10.10 7.02
N ASP A 117 -6.83 -10.77 6.58
CA ASP A 117 -5.67 -11.09 7.38
C ASP A 117 -4.66 -9.93 7.43
N SER A 118 -4.30 -9.54 8.65
CA SER A 118 -3.30 -8.49 8.91
C SER A 118 -1.92 -8.81 8.33
N VAL A 119 -1.51 -10.07 8.31
CA VAL A 119 -0.22 -10.47 7.75
C VAL A 119 -0.23 -10.24 6.24
N MET A 120 -1.32 -10.62 5.59
CA MET A 120 -1.46 -10.47 4.15
C MET A 120 -1.49 -9.00 3.73
N ALA A 121 -2.16 -8.15 4.50
CA ALA A 121 -2.16 -6.70 4.31
C ALA A 121 -0.74 -6.10 4.47
N ARG A 122 0.05 -6.58 5.43
CA ARG A 122 1.46 -6.17 5.59
C ARG A 122 2.34 -6.60 4.42
N HIS A 123 2.18 -7.83 3.91
CA HIS A 123 2.91 -8.30 2.73
C HIS A 123 2.56 -7.46 1.49
N HIS A 124 1.28 -7.15 1.29
CA HIS A 124 0.85 -6.28 0.19
C HIS A 124 1.41 -4.86 0.34
N THR A 125 1.43 -4.32 1.55
CA THR A 125 2.06 -3.02 1.84
C THR A 125 3.53 -3.03 1.44
N HIS A 126 4.28 -4.08 1.82
CA HIS A 126 5.68 -4.23 1.47
C HIS A 126 5.88 -4.33 -0.05
N TRP A 127 5.06 -5.14 -0.72
CA TRP A 127 5.10 -5.29 -2.17
C TRP A 127 4.80 -3.98 -2.92
N VAL A 128 3.79 -3.22 -2.50
CA VAL A 128 3.50 -1.88 -3.05
C VAL A 128 4.71 -0.97 -2.91
N ASN A 129 5.36 -0.96 -1.74
CA ASN A 129 6.58 -0.17 -1.51
C ASN A 129 7.73 -0.60 -2.43
N ILE A 130 7.89 -1.90 -2.71
CA ILE A 130 8.87 -2.41 -3.69
C ILE A 130 8.55 -1.84 -5.09
N LYS A 131 7.30 -1.92 -5.55
CA LYS A 131 6.92 -1.40 -6.86
C LYS A 131 7.14 0.11 -6.99
N PHE A 132 6.90 0.86 -5.92
CA PHE A 132 7.13 2.31 -5.90
C PHE A 132 8.62 2.63 -5.86
N SER A 133 9.42 1.87 -5.10
CA SER A 133 10.88 1.96 -5.12
C SER A 133 11.44 1.68 -6.52
N LYS A 134 10.90 0.67 -7.21
CA LYS A 134 11.28 0.34 -8.59
C LYS A 134 10.92 1.46 -9.57
N PHE A 135 9.72 2.04 -9.46
CA PHE A 135 9.33 3.23 -10.22
C PHE A 135 10.32 4.38 -10.00
N ARG A 136 10.68 4.67 -8.74
CA ARG A 136 11.68 5.69 -8.39
C ARG A 136 13.03 5.40 -9.05
N SER A 137 13.52 4.16 -8.92
CA SER A 137 14.79 3.73 -9.49
C SER A 137 14.82 3.99 -10.99
N TRP A 138 13.81 3.51 -11.73
CA TRP A 138 13.69 3.72 -13.17
C TRP A 138 13.48 5.18 -13.57
N LEU A 139 12.81 5.98 -12.72
CA LEU A 139 12.65 7.41 -12.95
C LEU A 139 14.00 8.12 -12.94
N VAL A 140 14.87 7.77 -11.99
CA VAL A 140 16.21 8.34 -11.84
C VAL A 140 17.16 7.85 -12.95
N THR A 141 17.11 6.56 -13.28
CA THR A 141 18.10 5.96 -14.21
C THR A 141 17.70 6.06 -15.69
N ASN A 142 16.41 6.00 -16.00
CA ASN A 142 15.92 5.84 -17.38
C ASN A 142 14.79 6.83 -17.75
N GLY A 143 14.45 7.74 -16.85
CA GLY A 143 13.42 8.75 -17.04
C GLY A 143 11.97 8.24 -16.93
N LEU A 144 11.04 9.20 -16.95
CA LEU A 144 9.62 8.97 -16.63
C LEU A 144 8.94 7.95 -17.54
N ARG A 145 9.24 7.94 -18.84
CA ARG A 145 8.63 7.00 -19.80
C ARG A 145 8.94 5.55 -19.45
N SER A 146 10.17 5.28 -19.02
CA SER A 146 10.61 3.96 -18.59
C SER A 146 9.99 3.59 -17.25
N ALA A 147 9.99 4.52 -16.29
CA ALA A 147 9.38 4.34 -14.97
C ALA A 147 7.89 3.94 -15.06
N LEU A 148 7.12 4.54 -15.97
CA LEU A 148 5.70 4.22 -16.16
C LEU A 148 5.42 2.77 -16.56
N ARG A 149 6.42 2.03 -17.06
CA ARG A 149 6.28 0.60 -17.35
C ARG A 149 6.06 -0.22 -16.08
N ALA A 150 6.56 0.24 -14.92
CA ALA A 150 6.38 -0.44 -13.64
C ALA A 150 4.90 -0.61 -13.27
N ARG A 151 4.03 0.23 -13.83
CA ARG A 151 2.58 0.10 -13.68
C ARG A 151 2.02 -1.25 -14.17
N ARG A 152 2.66 -1.87 -15.17
CA ARG A 152 2.24 -3.16 -15.73
C ARG A 152 2.51 -4.32 -14.78
N GLU A 153 3.33 -4.10 -13.74
CA GLU A 153 3.64 -5.11 -12.72
C GLU A 153 2.56 -5.19 -11.64
N PHE A 154 1.57 -4.30 -11.63
CA PHE A 154 0.39 -4.45 -10.78
C PHE A 154 -0.50 -5.57 -11.33
N SER A 155 -0.13 -6.81 -11.00
CA SER A 155 -0.74 -8.03 -11.47
C SER A 155 -0.82 -9.07 -10.34
N ARG A 156 -1.89 -9.87 -10.34
CA ARG A 156 -2.03 -11.01 -9.41
C ARG A 156 -0.99 -12.10 -9.68
N ASN A 157 -0.45 -12.12 -10.90
CA ASN A 157 0.56 -13.07 -11.37
C ASN A 157 2.00 -12.54 -11.20
N ASP A 158 2.19 -11.43 -10.50
CA ASP A 158 3.52 -10.91 -10.23
C ASP A 158 4.29 -11.90 -9.33
N GLU A 159 5.46 -12.35 -9.79
CA GLU A 159 6.25 -13.37 -9.11
C GLU A 159 6.62 -12.99 -7.67
N GLN A 160 6.95 -11.71 -7.44
CA GLN A 160 7.27 -11.23 -6.08
C GLN A 160 6.04 -11.27 -5.18
N LEU A 161 4.86 -10.97 -5.73
CA LEU A 161 3.61 -11.07 -4.98
C LEU A 161 3.26 -12.53 -4.66
N ILE A 162 3.48 -13.46 -5.59
CA ILE A 162 3.26 -14.89 -5.39
C ILE A 162 4.21 -15.42 -4.31
N ALA A 163 5.51 -15.14 -4.43
CA ALA A 163 6.51 -15.58 -3.46
C ALA A 163 6.18 -15.10 -2.04
N LEU A 164 5.74 -13.84 -1.87
CA LEU A 164 5.32 -13.30 -0.57
C LEU A 164 4.09 -14.02 0.02
N LYS A 165 3.22 -14.59 -0.81
CA LYS A 165 2.08 -15.40 -0.33
C LYS A 165 2.51 -16.79 0.08
N GLU A 166 3.40 -17.41 -0.68
CA GLU A 166 3.90 -18.76 -0.40
C GLU A 166 4.69 -18.83 0.90
N THR A 167 5.35 -17.72 1.28
CA THR A 167 5.97 -17.58 2.60
C THR A 167 4.97 -17.52 3.75
N TYR A 168 3.65 -17.43 3.47
CA TYR A 168 2.62 -17.31 4.49
C TYR A 168 1.73 -18.58 4.63
N PRO A 169 1.79 -19.30 5.77
CA PRO A 169 1.16 -20.61 5.93
C PRO A 169 -0.37 -20.65 5.84
N SER A 170 -1.09 -19.61 6.29
CA SER A 170 -2.56 -19.68 6.39
C SER A 170 -3.29 -19.56 5.04
N TRP A 171 -2.62 -19.09 3.98
CA TRP A 171 -3.18 -19.11 2.63
C TRP A 171 -3.25 -20.52 2.04
N LYS A 172 -2.43 -21.46 2.53
CA LYS A 172 -2.47 -22.86 2.09
C LYS A 172 -3.79 -23.54 2.49
N THR A 173 -4.46 -23.06 3.53
CA THR A 173 -5.67 -23.69 4.07
C THR A 173 -6.94 -23.36 3.29
N THR A 174 -7.02 -22.20 2.63
CA THR A 174 -8.21 -21.82 1.84
C THR A 174 -8.21 -22.40 0.42
N ALA A 175 -7.04 -22.71 -0.14
CA ALA A 175 -6.94 -23.29 -1.49
C ALA A 175 -7.31 -24.78 -1.56
N SER A 176 -7.15 -25.54 -0.46
CA SER A 176 -7.49 -26.98 -0.43
C SER A 176 -8.94 -27.30 -0.02
N GLY A 177 -9.76 -26.30 0.32
CA GLY A 177 -11.13 -26.53 0.79
C GLY A 177 -12.21 -26.59 -0.29
N ALA A 178 -11.90 -26.23 -1.54
CA ALA A 178 -12.91 -26.06 -2.61
C ALA A 178 -13.12 -27.30 -3.49
N GLY A 179 -12.63 -28.48 -3.10
CA GLY A 179 -12.65 -29.66 -3.96
C GLY A 179 -12.75 -30.98 -3.22
N SER A 180 -13.81 -31.20 -2.42
CA SER A 180 -14.24 -32.57 -2.09
C SER A 180 -15.63 -32.60 -1.44
N GLN A 181 -16.69 -32.39 -2.23
CA GLN A 181 -18.01 -32.98 -1.96
C GLN A 181 -18.74 -33.20 -3.28
N ARG A 182 -18.44 -34.31 -3.96
CA ARG A 182 -19.38 -34.94 -4.88
C ARG A 182 -19.07 -36.42 -5.02
N GLY A 183 -20.00 -37.24 -4.56
CA GLY A 183 -20.08 -38.66 -4.88
C GLY A 183 -19.74 -39.58 -3.71
N SER A 184 -20.76 -40.06 -3.00
CA SER A 184 -21.19 -41.45 -3.13
C SER A 184 -22.36 -41.70 -2.18
N ALA A 185 -23.57 -41.82 -2.72
CA ALA A 185 -24.69 -42.45 -2.05
C ALA A 185 -25.20 -43.54 -3.00
N ALA A 186 -24.55 -44.70 -2.93
CA ALA A 186 -25.01 -45.93 -3.53
C ALA A 186 -25.41 -46.87 -2.40
N ASP A 187 -26.73 -46.98 -2.22
CA ASP A 187 -27.50 -48.20 -2.00
C ASP A 187 -26.79 -49.42 -1.40
N THR A 188 -27.21 -49.86 -0.21
CA THR A 188 -27.26 -51.31 0.08
C THR A 188 -28.43 -51.60 1.02
N THR A 189 -29.46 -52.17 0.42
CA THR A 189 -30.56 -52.88 1.07
C THR A 189 -30.05 -54.21 1.66
N SER A 190 -30.38 -54.53 2.92
CA SER A 190 -31.02 -55.81 3.35
C SER A 190 -30.68 -56.31 4.78
N ARG A 191 -31.73 -56.38 5.61
CA ARG A 191 -32.23 -57.52 6.43
C ARG A 191 -31.41 -58.19 7.57
N LEU A 192 -32.24 -58.69 8.51
CA LEU A 192 -32.06 -59.64 9.62
C LEU A 192 -31.73 -58.95 10.96
N SER A 193 -32.51 -59.09 12.04
CA SER A 193 -33.52 -60.08 12.45
C SER A 193 -34.41 -59.46 13.53
#